data_AF-A0A1T4UV94-F1
#
_entry.id   AF-A0A1T4UV94-F1
#
_cell.length_a   1.000
_cell.length_b   1.000
_cell.length_c   1.000
_cell.angle_alpha   90.00
_cell.angle_beta   90.00
_cell.angle_gamma   90.00
#
_symmetry.space_group_name_H-M   'P 1'
#
loop_
_entity.id
_entity.type
_entity.pdbx_description
1 polymer ?
#
loop_
_entity_poly.entity_id
_entity_poly.type
_entity_poly.pdbx_seq_one_letter_code
_entity_poly.pdbx_strand_id
1 'polypeptide(L)'
;MSSFIVDESKFMISDEESNAFFTSEYKLASGIVIGELEDESDSWQLYISADGRHYILAVLPELHDKWVASRLLKDRDFECIEVDSRKIYLLFSSSVHRVTRLTNIRINKSLRYAYALFSAFIHTRQLDLDSNLRDGLYFESRSVILPTYSLVGKVSDRCLFENALRGKNDPEKLTAPDGLNDSVSYFYFRKCLTEHGFTLNENEPLFETGEIVDDFLLGEESNSMITAPLIIRDHYQLFDTTSDSYILMIDSLWGEALISSNIVNQIQMNSFPINSKRYFVLSFKKDQIIECMNDRHGGLNKENAFELTEAIRRTRTLLPECDLTSALYIQKLGYLLPEKFTNADNTNDRELLVDCLSHGPFAMAPLMDDINHDLVTILVHQ
;
A
#
# COMPACT_ATOMS: atom_id res chain seq x y z
N MET A 1 -19.65 58.96 17.72
CA MET A 1 -18.39 58.18 17.74
C MET A 1 -18.42 57.32 18.99
N SER A 2 -18.80 56.05 18.85
CA SER A 2 -18.70 55.03 19.90
C SER A 2 -17.61 54.06 19.46
N SER A 3 -16.48 54.10 20.16
CA SER A 3 -15.36 53.18 19.97
C SER A 3 -15.77 51.78 20.40
N PHE A 4 -15.87 50.86 19.44
CA PHE A 4 -15.90 49.43 19.73
C PHE A 4 -14.48 49.03 20.17
N ILE A 5 -14.32 48.76 21.46
CA ILE A 5 -13.13 48.05 21.97
C ILE A 5 -13.42 46.58 21.73
N VAL A 6 -12.75 45.98 20.75
CA VAL A 6 -12.73 44.53 20.57
C VAL A 6 -11.85 43.97 21.68
N ASP A 7 -12.42 43.10 22.51
CA ASP A 7 -11.66 42.35 23.51
C ASP A 7 -10.89 41.24 22.78
N GLU A 8 -9.64 41.53 22.42
CA GLU A 8 -8.74 40.62 21.71
C GLU A 8 -8.35 39.39 22.57
N SER A 9 -8.68 39.36 23.87
CA SER A 9 -8.41 38.19 24.72
C SER A 9 -9.25 36.95 24.37
N LYS A 10 -10.32 37.12 23.59
CA LYS A 10 -11.12 36.01 23.03
C LYS A 10 -10.60 35.45 21.70
N PHE A 11 -9.61 36.11 21.10
CA PHE A 11 -8.92 35.66 19.87
C PHE A 11 -7.52 35.12 20.13
N MET A 12 -7.11 35.04 21.41
CA MET A 12 -6.01 34.20 21.81
C MET A 12 -6.49 32.75 21.67
N ILE A 13 -6.13 32.11 20.55
CA ILE A 13 -6.03 30.66 20.49
C ILE A 13 -5.05 30.32 21.61
N SER A 14 -5.57 29.82 22.74
CA SER A 14 -4.73 29.21 23.76
C SER A 14 -3.83 28.22 23.05
N ASP A 15 -2.52 28.28 23.28
CA ASP A 15 -1.59 27.23 22.87
C ASP A 15 -2.29 25.89 23.11
N GLU A 16 -2.67 25.21 22.02
CA GLU A 16 -3.48 24.00 22.09
C GLU A 16 -2.72 23.04 23.01
N GLU A 17 -3.33 22.70 24.17
CA GLU A 17 -2.82 21.61 24.99
C GLU A 17 -2.70 20.41 24.05
N SER A 18 -1.46 20.01 23.76
CA SER A 18 -1.20 18.94 22.81
C SER A 18 -1.95 17.70 23.27
N ASN A 19 -2.99 17.31 22.55
CA ASN A 19 -3.76 16.09 22.80
C ASN A 19 -2.98 14.82 22.40
N ALA A 20 -1.68 14.94 22.12
CA ALA A 20 -0.80 13.84 21.77
C ALA A 20 -0.81 12.78 22.89
N PHE A 21 -1.00 11.53 22.48
CA PHE A 21 -0.95 10.36 23.33
C PHE A 21 0.45 10.10 23.87
N PHE A 22 1.47 10.63 23.19
CA PHE A 22 2.87 10.52 23.56
C PHE A 22 3.48 11.90 23.71
N THR A 23 4.34 12.02 24.72
CA THR A 23 5.31 13.12 24.79
C THR A 23 6.39 12.92 23.72
N SER A 24 7.06 14.00 23.29
CA SER A 24 8.09 13.92 22.25
C SER A 24 9.23 12.97 22.67
N GLU A 25 9.71 12.15 21.71
CA GLU A 25 10.74 11.12 21.86
C GLU A 25 10.38 9.87 22.69
N TYR A 26 9.10 9.52 22.80
CA TYR A 26 8.68 8.29 23.49
C TYR A 26 9.26 7.03 22.83
N LYS A 27 10.04 6.26 23.60
CA LYS A 27 10.68 5.02 23.15
C LYS A 27 9.93 3.79 23.62
N LEU A 28 9.51 2.96 22.68
CA LEU A 28 8.83 1.69 22.92
C LEU A 28 9.79 0.61 23.40
N ALA A 29 9.24 -0.43 24.02
CA ALA A 29 10.03 -1.58 24.49
C ALA A 29 10.73 -2.33 23.34
N SER A 30 10.13 -2.31 22.15
CA SER A 30 10.71 -2.82 20.89
C SER A 30 11.94 -2.04 20.43
N GLY A 31 12.20 -0.86 21.01
CA GLY A 31 13.28 0.04 20.62
C GLY A 31 12.87 1.09 19.58
N ILE A 32 11.68 0.97 18.99
CA ILE A 32 11.12 1.97 18.08
C ILE A 32 10.86 3.27 18.86
N VAL A 33 11.28 4.38 18.28
CA VAL A 33 11.04 5.72 18.83
C VAL A 33 9.90 6.37 18.05
N ILE A 34 8.87 6.82 18.76
CA ILE A 34 7.75 7.57 18.17
C ILE A 34 8.27 8.93 17.70
N GLY A 35 8.04 9.24 16.43
CA GLY A 35 8.47 10.46 15.78
C GLY A 35 7.34 11.48 15.65
N GLU A 36 7.14 11.97 14.43
CA GLU A 36 6.16 13.03 14.12
C GLU A 36 4.72 12.51 14.12
N LEU A 37 3.79 13.35 14.58
CA LEU A 37 2.35 13.12 14.51
C LEU A 37 1.85 13.52 13.12
N GLU A 38 1.34 12.57 12.35
CA GLU A 38 0.91 12.76 10.97
C GLU A 38 -0.58 13.12 10.84
N ASP A 39 -1.44 12.50 11.67
CA ASP A 39 -2.88 12.72 11.67
C ASP A 39 -3.48 12.31 13.03
N GLU A 40 -4.62 12.88 13.40
CA GLU A 40 -5.22 12.65 14.71
C GLU A 40 -6.75 12.81 14.80
N SER A 41 -7.31 12.14 15.79
CA SER A 41 -8.68 12.30 16.25
C SER A 41 -8.76 12.03 17.76
N ASP A 42 -9.94 12.21 18.36
CA ASP A 42 -10.15 12.02 19.79
C ASP A 42 -9.87 10.57 20.26
N SER A 43 -9.99 9.59 19.35
CA SER A 43 -9.90 8.16 19.67
C SER A 43 -8.71 7.44 19.03
N TRP A 44 -7.94 8.11 18.18
CA TRP A 44 -6.77 7.55 17.52
C TRP A 44 -5.79 8.63 17.06
N GLN A 45 -4.52 8.28 16.98
CA GLN A 45 -3.44 9.13 16.46
C GLN A 45 -2.50 8.31 15.60
N LEU A 46 -2.07 8.89 14.48
CA LEU A 46 -1.13 8.29 13.55
C LEU A 46 0.21 9.00 13.66
N TYR A 47 1.25 8.22 13.92
CA TYR A 47 2.62 8.70 13.98
C TYR A 47 3.47 8.04 12.90
N ILE A 48 4.57 8.69 12.56
CA ILE A 48 5.70 8.06 11.87
C ILE A 48 6.84 7.84 12.87
N SER A 49 7.52 6.70 12.80
CA SER A 49 8.68 6.43 13.65
C SER A 49 9.80 7.43 13.35
N ALA A 50 10.66 7.71 14.34
CA ALA A 50 11.74 8.69 14.19
C ALA A 50 12.75 8.34 13.09
N ASP A 51 12.89 7.06 12.74
CA ASP A 51 13.72 6.58 11.62
C ASP A 51 12.97 6.55 10.26
N GLY A 52 11.69 6.91 10.24
CA GLY A 52 10.84 6.96 9.05
C GLY A 52 10.44 5.57 8.51
N ARG A 53 10.68 4.48 9.24
CA ARG A 53 10.46 3.11 8.76
C ARG A 53 9.06 2.58 9.02
N HIS A 54 8.34 3.13 9.99
CA HIS A 54 7.05 2.60 10.43
C HIS A 54 6.00 3.69 10.60
N TYR A 55 4.81 3.42 10.09
CA TYR A 55 3.60 4.05 10.61
C TYR A 55 3.18 3.37 11.91
N ILE A 56 2.77 4.16 12.89
CA ILE A 56 2.34 3.72 14.21
C ILE A 56 0.95 4.31 14.45
N LEU A 57 -0.08 3.49 14.30
CA LEU A 57 -1.45 3.86 14.60
C LEU A 57 -1.74 3.53 16.06
N ALA A 58 -1.82 4.56 16.90
CA ALA A 58 -2.14 4.46 18.31
C ALA A 58 -3.64 4.70 18.52
N VAL A 59 -4.32 3.76 19.19
CA VAL A 59 -5.78 3.82 19.36
C VAL A 59 -6.21 3.58 20.80
N LEU A 60 -7.32 4.21 21.17
CA LEU A 60 -7.97 3.99 22.45
C LEU A 60 -8.73 2.64 22.48
N PRO A 61 -9.00 2.08 23.68
CA PRO A 61 -9.64 0.77 23.83
C PRO A 61 -10.98 0.64 23.08
N GLU A 62 -11.75 1.73 22.99
CA GLU A 62 -13.07 1.74 22.35
C GLU A 62 -13.02 1.41 20.85
N LEU A 63 -11.98 1.86 20.14
CA LEU A 63 -11.78 1.52 18.72
C LEU A 63 -11.19 0.13 18.56
N HIS A 64 -10.17 -0.19 19.37
CA HIS A 64 -9.56 -1.51 19.42
C HIS A 64 -10.62 -2.62 19.55
N ASP A 65 -11.46 -2.51 20.58
CA ASP A 65 -12.43 -3.55 20.92
C ASP A 65 -13.47 -3.73 19.80
N LYS A 66 -13.86 -2.65 19.11
CA LYS A 66 -14.77 -2.71 17.96
C LYS A 66 -14.13 -3.40 16.75
N TRP A 67 -12.88 -3.08 16.42
CA TRP A 67 -12.18 -3.70 15.28
C TRP A 67 -11.87 -5.18 15.51
N VAL A 68 -11.55 -5.56 16.75
CA VAL A 68 -11.38 -6.97 17.13
C VAL A 68 -12.72 -7.71 17.08
N ALA A 69 -13.80 -7.11 17.60
CA ALA A 69 -15.13 -7.72 17.59
C ALA A 69 -15.67 -7.93 16.16
N SER A 70 -15.40 -7.00 15.23
CA SER A 70 -15.75 -7.13 13.81
C SER A 70 -14.77 -7.99 13.01
N ARG A 71 -13.70 -8.50 13.65
CA ARG A 71 -12.63 -9.31 13.04
C ARG A 71 -11.85 -8.59 11.94
N LEU A 72 -11.97 -7.26 11.84
CA LEU A 72 -11.16 -6.44 10.93
C LEU A 72 -9.67 -6.56 11.27
N LEU A 73 -9.37 -6.73 12.57
CA LEU A 73 -8.03 -7.00 13.09
C LEU A 73 -8.12 -8.07 14.17
N LYS A 74 -7.00 -8.77 14.40
CA LYS A 74 -6.88 -9.75 15.50
C LYS A 74 -6.28 -9.02 16.71
N ASP A 75 -6.67 -9.40 17.92
CA ASP A 75 -6.13 -8.81 19.17
C ASP A 75 -4.59 -8.88 19.23
N ARG A 76 -4.02 -9.98 18.73
CA ARG A 76 -2.56 -10.18 18.61
C ARG A 76 -1.85 -9.21 17.66
N ASP A 77 -2.58 -8.48 16.82
CA ASP A 77 -1.99 -7.50 15.90
C ASP A 77 -1.57 -6.22 16.65
N PHE A 78 -2.03 -6.03 17.89
CA PHE A 78 -1.77 -4.84 18.69
C PHE A 78 -0.68 -5.06 19.75
N GLU A 79 0.16 -4.06 19.94
CA GLU A 79 0.96 -3.90 21.16
C GLU A 79 0.21 -3.01 22.14
N CYS A 80 -0.07 -3.50 23.35
CA CYS A 80 -0.75 -2.73 24.38
C CYS A 80 0.28 -2.10 25.33
N ILE A 81 0.17 -0.78 25.51
CA ILE A 81 1.01 -0.02 26.42
C ILE A 81 0.15 0.86 27.34
N GLU A 82 0.73 1.28 28.45
CA GLU A 82 0.10 2.20 29.38
C GLU A 82 0.93 3.49 29.45
N VAL A 83 0.31 4.61 29.09
CA VAL A 83 0.91 5.94 29.12
C VAL A 83 0.02 6.83 29.97
N ASP A 84 0.57 7.45 31.02
CA ASP A 84 -0.18 8.32 31.93
C ASP A 84 -1.49 7.71 32.47
N SER A 85 -1.44 6.42 32.84
CA SER A 85 -2.60 5.62 33.29
C SER A 85 -3.69 5.39 32.24
N ARG A 86 -3.42 5.70 30.97
CA ARG A 86 -4.27 5.41 29.82
C ARG A 86 -3.72 4.22 29.05
N LYS A 87 -4.59 3.24 28.78
CA LYS A 87 -4.25 2.12 27.89
C LYS A 87 -4.33 2.57 26.44
N ILE A 88 -3.30 2.25 25.68
CA ILE A 88 -3.18 2.58 24.27
C ILE A 88 -2.74 1.33 23.53
N TYR A 89 -3.42 1.04 22.41
CA TYR A 89 -3.11 -0.08 21.55
C TYR A 89 -2.42 0.43 20.29
N LEU A 90 -1.29 -0.18 19.94
CA LEU A 90 -0.46 0.22 18.81
C LEU A 90 -0.53 -0.80 17.69
N LEU A 91 -0.81 -0.32 16.48
CA LEU A 91 -0.65 -1.07 15.24
C LEU A 91 0.54 -0.51 14.47
N PHE A 92 1.42 -1.40 14.04
CA PHE A 92 2.58 -1.04 13.24
C PHE A 92 2.34 -1.40 11.77
N SER A 93 2.78 -0.53 10.87
CA SER A 93 2.86 -0.80 9.45
C SER A 93 4.22 -0.34 8.92
N SER A 94 4.82 -1.08 7.99
CA SER A 94 5.99 -0.59 7.27
C SER A 94 5.62 0.67 6.49
N SER A 95 6.51 1.67 6.43
CA SER A 95 6.28 2.95 5.74
C SER A 95 6.04 2.80 4.23
N VAL A 96 6.31 1.62 3.67
CA VAL A 96 6.00 1.29 2.27
C VAL A 96 4.50 1.10 2.04
N HIS A 97 3.75 0.76 3.09
CA HIS A 97 2.30 0.61 3.07
C HIS A 97 1.64 1.85 3.65
N ARG A 98 0.58 2.31 2.98
CA ARG A 98 -0.14 3.50 3.42
C ARG A 98 -0.99 3.23 4.65
N VAL A 99 -0.91 4.17 5.59
CA VAL A 99 -1.91 4.36 6.65
C VAL A 99 -2.41 5.79 6.56
N THR A 100 -3.69 5.98 6.23
CA THR A 100 -4.28 7.32 6.06
C THR A 100 -5.80 7.25 6.15
N ARG A 101 -6.46 8.36 6.47
CA ARG A 101 -7.91 8.49 6.24
C ARG A 101 -8.26 8.23 4.79
N LEU A 102 -9.38 7.53 4.58
CA LEU A 102 -9.93 7.23 3.27
C LEU A 102 -10.21 8.50 2.46
N THR A 103 -10.70 9.56 3.09
CA THR A 103 -10.96 10.86 2.45
C THR A 103 -9.73 11.54 1.87
N ASN A 104 -8.54 11.23 2.39
CA ASN A 104 -7.27 11.80 1.97
C ASN A 104 -6.62 11.01 0.82
N ILE A 105 -7.13 9.82 0.50
CA ILE A 105 -6.57 8.99 -0.56
C ILE A 105 -6.73 9.66 -1.92
N ARG A 106 -5.63 9.70 -2.68
CA ARG A 106 -5.61 10.03 -4.10
C ARG A 106 -4.82 8.99 -4.86
N ILE A 107 -5.47 8.34 -5.82
CA ILE A 107 -4.90 7.24 -6.61
C ILE A 107 -3.80 7.73 -7.57
N ASN A 108 -3.90 8.98 -8.06
CA ASN A 108 -2.87 9.67 -8.84
C ASN A 108 -2.23 8.80 -9.94
N LYS A 109 -3.04 8.36 -10.92
CA LYS A 109 -2.62 7.54 -12.08
C LYS A 109 -1.96 6.19 -11.77
N SER A 110 -1.78 5.80 -10.51
CA SER A 110 -1.27 4.46 -10.18
C SER A 110 -2.38 3.43 -10.25
N LEU A 111 -2.27 2.48 -11.16
CA LEU A 111 -3.22 1.38 -11.28
C LEU A 111 -3.05 0.39 -10.12
N ARG A 112 -1.79 0.13 -9.73
CA ARG A 112 -1.43 -0.65 -8.54
C ARG A 112 -2.10 -0.13 -7.27
N TYR A 113 -2.16 1.19 -7.07
CA TYR A 113 -2.82 1.76 -5.91
C TYR A 113 -4.35 1.61 -5.98
N ALA A 114 -4.94 1.83 -7.16
CA ALA A 114 -6.38 1.64 -7.35
C ALA A 114 -6.80 0.22 -6.97
N TYR A 115 -6.06 -0.79 -7.43
CA TYR A 115 -6.29 -2.19 -7.08
C TYR A 115 -6.11 -2.46 -5.58
N ALA A 116 -5.10 -1.88 -4.93
CA ALA A 116 -4.89 -2.01 -3.49
C ALA A 116 -6.07 -1.46 -2.67
N LEU A 117 -6.59 -0.30 -3.08
CA LEU A 117 -7.76 0.29 -2.43
C LEU A 117 -9.02 -0.54 -2.68
N PHE A 118 -9.22 -1.03 -3.91
CA PHE A 118 -10.31 -1.93 -4.25
C PHE A 118 -10.27 -3.22 -3.41
N SER A 119 -9.09 -3.83 -3.27
CA SER A 119 -8.85 -4.98 -2.39
C SER A 119 -9.33 -4.70 -0.97
N ALA A 120 -9.00 -3.53 -0.43
CA ALA A 120 -9.39 -3.16 0.92
C ALA A 120 -10.90 -2.95 1.10
N PHE A 121 -11.61 -2.40 0.11
CA PHE A 121 -13.07 -2.36 0.15
C PHE A 121 -13.67 -3.77 0.18
N ILE A 122 -13.20 -4.65 -0.71
CA ILE A 122 -13.67 -6.03 -0.77
C ILE A 122 -13.45 -6.76 0.55
N HIS A 123 -12.22 -6.74 1.06
CA HIS A 123 -11.87 -7.45 2.28
C HIS A 123 -12.62 -6.89 3.50
N THR A 124 -12.73 -5.56 3.60
CA THR A 124 -13.51 -4.93 4.67
C THR A 124 -14.96 -5.37 4.61
N ARG A 125 -15.59 -5.42 3.43
CA ARG A 125 -16.99 -5.85 3.29
C ARG A 125 -17.21 -7.36 3.47
N GLN A 126 -16.19 -8.19 3.31
CA GLN A 126 -16.26 -9.60 3.71
C GLN A 126 -16.35 -9.77 5.24
N LEU A 127 -15.81 -8.82 6.01
CA LEU A 127 -15.75 -8.86 7.47
C LEU A 127 -16.84 -7.99 8.14
N ASP A 128 -17.13 -6.83 7.57
CA ASP A 128 -18.06 -5.82 8.08
C ASP A 128 -18.87 -5.17 6.95
N LEU A 129 -20.12 -5.62 6.81
CA LEU A 129 -21.02 -5.19 5.74
C LEU A 129 -21.59 -3.78 5.91
N ASP A 130 -21.68 -3.29 7.15
CA ASP A 130 -22.61 -2.19 7.47
C ASP A 130 -21.92 -0.90 7.88
N SER A 131 -20.72 -0.99 8.47
CA SER A 131 -20.01 0.15 9.02
C SER A 131 -19.78 1.25 8.00
N ASN A 132 -19.91 2.49 8.47
CA ASN A 132 -19.59 3.67 7.68
C ASN A 132 -18.07 3.78 7.51
N LEU A 133 -17.61 3.79 6.26
CA LEU A 133 -16.19 3.86 5.92
C LEU A 133 -15.73 5.28 5.58
N ARG A 134 -16.64 6.27 5.54
CA ARG A 134 -16.34 7.59 4.98
C ARG A 134 -15.10 8.25 5.58
N ASP A 135 -14.98 8.25 6.89
CA ASP A 135 -13.84 8.75 7.64
C ASP A 135 -12.97 7.63 8.22
N GLY A 136 -13.12 6.41 7.68
CA GLY A 136 -12.32 5.26 8.06
C GLY A 136 -10.84 5.41 7.70
N LEU A 137 -9.99 4.64 8.37
CA LEU A 137 -8.56 4.58 8.14
C LEU A 137 -8.24 3.45 7.17
N TYR A 138 -7.75 3.79 5.99
CA TYR A 138 -7.18 2.80 5.09
C TYR A 138 -5.85 2.31 5.65
N PHE A 139 -5.78 1.02 5.94
CA PHE A 139 -4.61 0.35 6.52
C PHE A 139 -4.11 -0.71 5.54
N GLU A 140 -3.21 -0.29 4.65
CA GLU A 140 -2.88 -1.04 3.44
C GLU A 140 -2.23 -2.40 3.72
N SER A 141 -1.31 -2.48 4.69
CA SER A 141 -0.59 -3.74 5.00
C SER A 141 -1.52 -4.89 5.44
N ARG A 142 -2.75 -4.58 5.85
CA ARG A 142 -3.79 -5.56 6.19
C ARG A 142 -4.91 -5.62 5.15
N SER A 143 -4.84 -4.77 4.12
CA SER A 143 -5.85 -4.63 3.08
C SER A 143 -7.24 -4.40 3.69
N VAL A 144 -7.37 -3.48 4.65
CA VAL A 144 -8.66 -3.14 5.27
C VAL A 144 -8.85 -1.63 5.40
N ILE A 145 -10.11 -1.21 5.53
CA ILE A 145 -10.51 0.13 5.91
C ILE A 145 -11.14 0.03 7.29
N LEU A 146 -10.49 0.63 8.29
CA LEU A 146 -10.90 0.57 9.69
C LEU A 146 -11.91 1.69 9.98
N PRO A 147 -13.18 1.38 10.30
CA PRO A 147 -14.17 2.39 10.63
C PRO A 147 -13.81 3.11 11.93
N THR A 148 -13.97 4.43 11.98
CA THR A 148 -13.78 5.22 13.22
C THR A 148 -15.06 5.35 14.03
N TYR A 149 -16.21 4.92 13.48
CA TYR A 149 -17.54 4.96 14.10
C TYR A 149 -17.98 6.36 14.55
N SER A 150 -17.52 7.40 13.87
CA SER A 150 -17.93 8.77 14.14
C SER A 150 -19.38 9.03 13.69
N LEU A 151 -19.89 10.22 14.01
CA LEU A 151 -21.23 10.67 13.62
C LEU A 151 -21.28 11.22 12.19
N VAL A 152 -20.20 11.10 11.41
CA VAL A 152 -20.16 11.58 10.02
C VAL A 152 -21.19 10.81 9.18
N GLY A 153 -21.89 11.53 8.29
CA GLY A 153 -22.92 10.94 7.43
C GLY A 153 -22.37 9.87 6.49
N LYS A 154 -23.08 8.73 6.39
CA LYS A 154 -22.72 7.59 5.54
C LYS A 154 -22.68 7.97 4.07
N VAL A 155 -21.64 7.50 3.37
CA VAL A 155 -21.48 7.60 1.92
C VAL A 155 -21.22 6.18 1.39
N SER A 156 -21.76 5.87 0.20
CA SER A 156 -21.61 4.56 -0.43
C SER A 156 -20.16 4.26 -0.80
N ASP A 157 -19.73 3.00 -0.71
CA ASP A 157 -18.36 2.59 -1.04
C ASP A 157 -17.94 2.97 -2.47
N ARG A 158 -18.84 2.84 -3.44
CA ARG A 158 -18.63 3.30 -4.83
C ARG A 158 -18.24 4.77 -4.92
N CYS A 159 -18.95 5.61 -4.18
CA CYS A 159 -18.70 7.04 -4.11
C CYS A 159 -17.37 7.35 -3.39
N LEU A 160 -17.04 6.59 -2.33
CA LEU A 160 -15.75 6.70 -1.64
C LEU A 160 -14.58 6.32 -2.55
N PHE A 161 -14.74 5.26 -3.36
CA PHE A 161 -13.74 4.87 -4.36
C PHE A 161 -13.58 5.93 -5.46
N GLU A 162 -14.68 6.47 -6.01
CA GLU A 162 -14.60 7.58 -6.96
C GLU A 162 -13.97 8.84 -6.36
N ASN A 163 -14.20 9.10 -5.08
CA ASN A 163 -13.55 10.20 -4.37
C ASN A 163 -12.03 10.00 -4.22
N ALA A 164 -11.51 8.78 -4.36
CA ALA A 164 -10.08 8.52 -4.42
C ALA A 164 -9.48 8.79 -5.82
N LEU A 165 -10.31 8.79 -6.87
CA LEU A 165 -9.92 9.08 -8.26
C LEU A 165 -9.99 10.56 -8.62
N ARG A 166 -10.70 11.36 -7.80
CA ARG A 166 -10.91 12.79 -8.05
C ARG A 166 -9.60 13.59 -7.96
N GLY A 167 -9.51 14.68 -8.72
CA GLY A 167 -8.44 15.66 -8.59
C GLY A 167 -8.47 16.39 -7.25
N LYS A 168 -7.35 17.01 -6.86
CA LYS A 168 -7.22 17.75 -5.58
C LYS A 168 -8.33 18.77 -5.36
N ASN A 169 -8.77 19.43 -6.43
CA ASN A 169 -9.74 20.53 -6.40
C ASN A 169 -11.16 20.10 -6.80
N ASP A 170 -11.36 18.83 -7.14
CA ASP A 170 -12.67 18.34 -7.56
C ASP A 170 -13.57 18.17 -6.32
N PRO A 171 -14.86 18.53 -6.43
CA PRO A 171 -15.80 18.41 -5.31
C PRO A 171 -15.92 16.96 -4.86
N GLU A 172 -16.06 16.77 -3.54
CA GLU A 172 -16.37 15.46 -2.98
C GLU A 172 -17.75 15.01 -3.49
N LYS A 173 -17.81 13.79 -4.03
CA LYS A 173 -19.06 13.12 -4.35
C LYS A 173 -19.65 12.59 -3.04
N LEU A 174 -20.92 12.89 -2.79
CA LEU A 174 -21.64 12.45 -1.57
C LEU A 174 -22.75 11.44 -1.86
N THR A 175 -23.12 11.30 -3.12
CA THR A 175 -24.21 10.43 -3.59
C THR A 175 -23.66 9.37 -4.51
N ALA A 176 -24.23 8.17 -4.42
CA ALA A 176 -23.90 7.09 -5.33
C ALA A 176 -24.13 7.53 -6.79
N PRO A 177 -23.16 7.35 -7.69
CA PRO A 177 -23.20 7.89 -9.06
C PRO A 177 -24.29 7.23 -9.92
N ASP A 178 -24.73 6.04 -9.56
CA ASP A 178 -25.81 5.26 -10.18
C ASP A 178 -27.05 5.14 -9.28
N GLY A 179 -27.07 5.83 -8.13
CA GLY A 179 -28.12 5.71 -7.12
C GLY A 179 -28.10 4.38 -6.33
N LEU A 180 -27.13 3.50 -6.58
CA LEU A 180 -26.98 2.23 -5.86
C LEU A 180 -26.03 2.41 -4.69
N ASN A 181 -26.54 2.21 -3.48
CA ASN A 181 -25.73 2.21 -2.26
C ASN A 181 -25.08 0.83 -2.06
N ASP A 182 -24.24 0.44 -3.03
CA ASP A 182 -23.66 -0.89 -3.15
C ASP A 182 -22.13 -0.83 -2.96
N SER A 183 -21.56 -2.01 -2.72
CA SER A 183 -20.11 -2.24 -2.66
C SER A 183 -19.44 -1.94 -4.01
N VAL A 184 -18.12 -1.76 -3.97
CA VAL A 184 -17.29 -1.65 -5.18
C VAL A 184 -17.15 -3.05 -5.76
N SER A 185 -17.85 -3.37 -6.85
CA SER A 185 -17.66 -4.64 -7.57
C SER A 185 -16.51 -4.54 -8.56
N TYR A 186 -15.92 -5.67 -8.95
CA TYR A 186 -14.82 -5.70 -9.94
C TYR A 186 -15.22 -5.05 -11.28
N PHE A 187 -16.44 -5.31 -11.73
CA PHE A 187 -16.99 -4.69 -12.93
C PHE A 187 -17.08 -3.15 -12.80
N TYR A 188 -17.63 -2.66 -11.69
CA TYR A 188 -17.73 -1.22 -11.44
C TYR A 188 -16.36 -0.56 -11.32
N PHE A 189 -15.42 -1.22 -10.61
CA PHE A 189 -14.03 -0.81 -10.49
C PHE A 189 -13.37 -0.60 -11.87
N ARG A 190 -13.42 -1.59 -12.76
CA ARG A 190 -12.82 -1.49 -14.12
C ARG A 190 -13.47 -0.40 -14.96
N LYS A 191 -14.81 -0.31 -14.92
CA LYS A 191 -15.56 0.74 -15.61
C LYS A 191 -15.09 2.12 -15.15
N CYS A 192 -15.03 2.32 -13.84
CA CYS A 192 -14.64 3.59 -13.23
C CYS A 192 -13.22 4.00 -13.63
N LEU A 193 -12.26 3.08 -13.58
CA LEU A 193 -10.89 3.35 -14.02
C LEU A 193 -10.79 3.70 -15.52
N THR A 194 -11.54 3.00 -16.36
CA THR A 194 -11.58 3.28 -17.80
C THR A 194 -12.11 4.68 -18.08
N GLU A 195 -13.17 5.10 -17.37
CA GLU A 195 -13.74 6.45 -17.45
C GLU A 195 -12.78 7.55 -16.98
N HIS A 196 -11.84 7.22 -16.08
CA HIS A 196 -10.79 8.12 -15.61
C HIS A 196 -9.48 8.01 -16.42
N GLY A 197 -9.50 7.32 -17.57
CA GLY A 197 -8.39 7.28 -18.53
C GLY A 197 -7.26 6.31 -18.18
N PHE A 198 -7.48 5.36 -17.27
CA PHE A 198 -6.51 4.29 -17.01
C PHE A 198 -6.48 3.28 -18.15
N THR A 199 -5.29 2.83 -18.53
CA THR A 199 -5.11 1.71 -19.46
C THR A 199 -5.11 0.41 -18.67
N LEU A 200 -6.16 -0.40 -18.85
CA LEU A 200 -6.27 -1.71 -18.23
C LEU A 200 -5.73 -2.79 -19.17
N ASN A 201 -5.12 -3.83 -18.60
CA ASN A 201 -4.72 -5.01 -19.37
C ASN A 201 -6.00 -5.75 -19.87
N GLU A 202 -5.92 -6.36 -21.05
CA GLU A 202 -7.04 -7.10 -21.65
C GLU A 202 -7.26 -8.47 -21.00
N ASN A 203 -6.24 -9.03 -20.35
CA ASN A 203 -6.33 -10.30 -19.65
C ASN A 203 -7.27 -10.18 -18.44
N GLU A 204 -8.10 -11.20 -18.27
CA GLU A 204 -8.89 -11.35 -17.05
C GLU A 204 -8.03 -11.89 -15.90
N PRO A 205 -8.42 -11.60 -14.64
CA PRO A 205 -7.79 -12.21 -13.48
C PRO A 205 -7.84 -13.74 -13.53
N LEU A 206 -6.76 -14.39 -13.14
CA LEU A 206 -6.71 -15.85 -12.99
C LEU A 206 -7.62 -16.38 -11.88
N PHE A 207 -7.88 -15.57 -10.86
CA PHE A 207 -8.74 -15.90 -9.73
C PHE A 207 -9.80 -14.84 -9.53
N GLU A 208 -10.99 -15.28 -9.13
CA GLU A 208 -12.08 -14.43 -8.67
C GLU A 208 -11.93 -14.10 -7.17
N THR A 209 -12.52 -12.99 -6.77
CA THR A 209 -12.65 -12.61 -5.36
C THR A 209 -13.37 -13.70 -4.57
N GLY A 210 -12.79 -14.12 -3.45
CA GLY A 210 -13.34 -15.14 -2.55
C GLY A 210 -12.82 -16.55 -2.81
N GLU A 211 -12.05 -16.80 -3.88
CA GLU A 211 -11.43 -18.10 -4.12
C GLU A 211 -10.42 -18.46 -3.03
N ILE A 212 -10.48 -19.69 -2.53
CA ILE A 212 -9.58 -20.21 -1.50
C ILE A 212 -8.22 -20.57 -2.13
N VAL A 213 -7.14 -20.17 -1.47
CA VAL A 213 -5.77 -20.24 -2.00
C VAL A 213 -4.76 -20.86 -1.03
N ASP A 214 -5.25 -21.64 -0.07
CA ASP A 214 -4.41 -22.32 0.93
C ASP A 214 -3.32 -23.20 0.30
N ASP A 215 -3.61 -23.84 -0.83
CA ASP A 215 -2.66 -24.71 -1.55
C ASP A 215 -1.42 -23.95 -2.05
N PHE A 216 -1.51 -22.61 -2.17
CA PHE A 216 -0.42 -21.73 -2.60
C PHE A 216 0.34 -21.10 -1.41
N LEU A 217 -0.25 -21.13 -0.21
CA LEU A 217 0.27 -20.50 0.99
C LEU A 217 0.74 -21.59 1.95
N LEU A 218 2.02 -21.97 1.84
CA LEU A 218 2.61 -23.04 2.64
C LEU A 218 2.59 -22.71 4.15
N GLY A 219 1.54 -23.15 4.85
CA GLY A 219 1.53 -23.35 6.30
C GLY A 219 1.19 -22.15 7.20
N GLU A 220 0.64 -21.06 6.66
CA GLU A 220 0.50 -19.82 7.45
C GLU A 220 -0.90 -19.58 8.01
N GLU A 221 -1.97 -19.69 7.21
CA GLU A 221 -3.37 -19.55 7.67
C GLU A 221 -4.32 -20.40 6.81
N SER A 222 -5.26 -21.11 7.46
CA SER A 222 -6.33 -21.86 6.78
C SER A 222 -7.47 -20.94 6.37
N ASN A 223 -8.07 -21.19 5.20
CA ASN A 223 -9.12 -20.39 4.56
C ASN A 223 -8.68 -18.99 4.13
N SER A 224 -7.44 -18.88 3.66
CA SER A 224 -6.96 -17.68 2.97
C SER A 224 -7.68 -17.56 1.64
N MET A 225 -8.26 -16.38 1.36
CA MET A 225 -9.03 -16.14 0.15
C MET A 225 -8.43 -14.99 -0.67
N ILE A 226 -8.61 -15.03 -1.98
CA ILE A 226 -8.29 -13.92 -2.87
C ILE A 226 -9.22 -12.75 -2.59
N THR A 227 -8.67 -11.56 -2.38
CA THR A 227 -9.48 -10.34 -2.24
C THR A 227 -9.59 -9.63 -3.59
N ALA A 228 -8.46 -9.35 -4.23
CA ALA A 228 -8.39 -8.75 -5.56
C ALA A 228 -7.04 -8.99 -6.25
N PRO A 229 -6.98 -8.90 -7.58
CA PRO A 229 -5.69 -8.69 -8.26
C PRO A 229 -5.11 -7.33 -7.84
N LEU A 230 -3.78 -7.27 -7.77
CA LEU A 230 -2.99 -6.04 -7.54
C LEU A 230 -2.23 -5.62 -8.78
N ILE A 231 -1.80 -6.61 -9.59
CA ILE A 231 -1.10 -6.40 -10.85
C ILE A 231 -1.64 -7.43 -11.84
N ILE A 232 -1.99 -6.98 -13.05
CA ILE A 232 -2.35 -7.85 -14.18
C ILE A 232 -1.44 -7.51 -15.36
N ARG A 233 -0.59 -8.45 -15.73
CA ARG A 233 0.28 -8.40 -16.91
C ARG A 233 0.12 -9.67 -17.72
N ASP A 234 0.67 -9.67 -18.93
CA ASP A 234 0.60 -10.81 -19.83
C ASP A 234 1.33 -12.03 -19.27
N HIS A 235 2.43 -11.78 -18.55
CA HIS A 235 3.32 -12.82 -18.05
C HIS A 235 3.12 -13.20 -16.59
N TYR A 236 2.50 -12.33 -15.82
CA TYR A 236 2.31 -12.55 -14.40
C TYR A 236 1.12 -11.75 -13.85
N GLN A 237 0.57 -12.24 -12.76
CA GLN A 237 -0.47 -11.56 -12.01
C GLN A 237 -0.16 -11.65 -10.51
N LEU A 238 -0.24 -10.52 -9.82
CA LEU A 238 -0.09 -10.45 -8.37
C LEU A 238 -1.48 -10.34 -7.76
N PHE A 239 -1.76 -11.14 -6.74
CA PHE A 239 -3.02 -11.15 -6.02
C PHE A 239 -2.81 -10.82 -4.55
N ASP A 240 -3.77 -10.06 -4.04
CA ASP A 240 -3.95 -9.83 -2.62
C ASP A 240 -4.83 -10.93 -2.00
N THR A 241 -4.60 -11.19 -0.73
CA THR A 241 -5.34 -12.22 0.02
C THR A 241 -5.81 -11.70 1.36
N THR A 242 -6.73 -12.43 2.00
CA THR A 242 -7.16 -12.16 3.38
C THR A 242 -6.07 -12.44 4.43
N SER A 243 -5.00 -13.14 4.04
CA SER A 243 -3.84 -13.43 4.89
C SER A 243 -2.82 -12.29 4.89
N ASP A 244 -1.68 -12.47 5.55
CA ASP A 244 -0.55 -11.55 5.54
C ASP A 244 0.41 -11.80 4.35
N SER A 245 -0.07 -12.49 3.30
CA SER A 245 0.70 -12.81 2.10
C SER A 245 0.03 -12.38 0.80
N TYR A 246 0.85 -12.03 -0.18
CA TYR A 246 0.52 -11.92 -1.60
C TYR A 246 0.83 -13.22 -2.34
N ILE A 247 0.13 -13.45 -3.44
CA ILE A 247 0.38 -14.57 -4.36
C ILE A 247 0.75 -14.02 -5.73
N LEU A 248 1.94 -14.38 -6.22
CA LEU A 248 2.41 -14.07 -7.56
C LEU A 248 2.28 -15.31 -8.45
N MET A 249 1.43 -15.18 -9.47
CA MET A 249 1.25 -16.17 -10.52
C MET A 249 2.12 -15.80 -11.72
N ILE A 250 2.91 -16.74 -12.20
CA ILE A 250 3.88 -16.54 -13.29
C ILE A 250 3.57 -17.54 -14.39
N ASP A 251 3.41 -17.09 -15.63
CA ASP A 251 3.25 -18.01 -16.75
C ASP A 251 4.51 -18.89 -16.93
N SER A 252 4.34 -20.11 -17.45
CA SER A 252 5.44 -21.07 -17.58
C SER A 252 6.60 -20.58 -18.45
N LEU A 253 6.31 -19.87 -19.54
CA LEU A 253 7.33 -19.42 -20.48
C LEU A 253 8.18 -18.30 -19.87
N TRP A 254 7.56 -17.33 -19.21
CA TRP A 254 8.29 -16.29 -18.49
C TRP A 254 9.06 -16.86 -17.30
N GLY A 255 8.46 -17.78 -16.53
CA GLY A 255 9.14 -18.45 -15.43
C GLY A 255 10.37 -19.27 -15.86
N GLU A 256 10.27 -20.01 -16.96
CA GLU A 256 11.39 -20.76 -17.53
C GLU A 256 12.51 -19.83 -18.04
N ALA A 257 12.16 -18.67 -18.62
CA ALA A 257 13.13 -17.64 -19.00
C ALA A 257 13.84 -17.05 -17.78
N LEU A 258 13.10 -16.74 -16.70
CA LEU A 258 13.66 -16.24 -15.44
C LEU A 258 14.63 -17.25 -14.79
N ILE A 259 14.28 -18.54 -14.77
CA ILE A 259 15.18 -19.59 -14.27
C ILE A 259 16.43 -19.68 -15.14
N SER A 260 16.27 -19.68 -16.47
CA SER A 260 17.39 -19.77 -17.42
C SER A 260 18.34 -18.57 -17.33
N SER A 261 17.82 -17.41 -16.92
CA SER A 261 18.58 -16.16 -16.76
C SER A 261 19.43 -16.10 -15.48
N ASN A 262 19.34 -17.10 -14.61
CA ASN A 262 19.96 -17.14 -13.27
C ASN A 262 19.47 -16.10 -12.26
N ILE A 263 18.51 -15.23 -12.61
CA ILE A 263 17.90 -14.27 -11.67
C ILE A 263 17.18 -14.99 -10.53
N VAL A 264 16.50 -16.10 -10.86
CA VAL A 264 15.63 -16.83 -9.92
C VAL A 264 16.19 -18.22 -9.62
N ASN A 265 17.48 -18.30 -9.27
CA ASN A 265 18.15 -19.58 -9.00
C ASN A 265 17.85 -20.17 -7.62
N GLN A 266 17.41 -19.35 -6.67
CA GLN A 266 17.22 -19.76 -5.27
C GLN A 266 15.75 -19.95 -4.90
N ILE A 267 14.81 -19.68 -5.81
CA ILE A 267 13.39 -19.82 -5.52
C ILE A 267 12.88 -21.13 -6.06
N GLN A 268 12.32 -21.94 -5.16
CA GLN A 268 11.56 -23.11 -5.55
C GLN A 268 10.24 -22.65 -6.19
N MET A 269 10.15 -22.77 -7.52
CA MET A 269 8.91 -22.51 -8.25
C MET A 269 8.07 -23.79 -8.32
N ASN A 270 7.00 -23.84 -7.55
CA ASN A 270 6.01 -24.90 -7.66
C ASN A 270 5.09 -24.60 -8.86
N SER A 271 4.85 -25.61 -9.70
CA SER A 271 3.99 -25.42 -10.87
C SER A 271 2.60 -26.01 -10.67
N PHE A 272 1.58 -25.26 -11.06
CA PHE A 272 0.18 -25.59 -10.92
C PHE A 272 -0.56 -25.46 -12.26
N PRO A 273 -1.47 -26.39 -12.60
CA PRO A 273 -2.32 -26.28 -13.77
C PRO A 273 -3.55 -25.41 -13.46
N ILE A 274 -3.75 -24.33 -14.22
CA ILE A 274 -4.95 -23.49 -14.16
C ILE A 274 -5.47 -23.32 -15.59
N ASN A 275 -6.74 -23.64 -15.82
CA ASN A 275 -7.38 -23.52 -17.14
C ASN A 275 -6.57 -24.18 -18.28
N SER A 276 -6.00 -25.36 -18.02
CA SER A 276 -5.14 -26.12 -18.95
C SER A 276 -3.81 -25.44 -19.33
N LYS A 277 -3.42 -24.39 -18.62
CA LYS A 277 -2.10 -23.74 -18.72
C LYS A 277 -1.31 -23.98 -17.44
N ARG A 278 0.02 -24.02 -17.56
CA ARG A 278 0.93 -24.19 -16.44
C ARG A 278 1.36 -22.83 -15.92
N TYR A 279 1.25 -22.64 -14.62
CA TYR A 279 1.74 -21.45 -13.92
C TYR A 279 2.70 -21.84 -12.82
N PHE A 280 3.70 -21.01 -12.56
CA PHE A 280 4.48 -21.05 -11.34
C PHE A 280 3.85 -20.12 -10.31
N VAL A 281 3.97 -20.48 -9.03
CA VAL A 281 3.34 -19.74 -7.93
C VAL A 281 4.37 -19.44 -6.86
N LEU A 282 4.44 -18.18 -6.46
CA LEU A 282 5.27 -17.67 -5.37
C LEU A 282 4.41 -16.91 -4.36
N SER A 283 4.70 -17.08 -3.08
CA SER A 283 4.06 -16.32 -2.00
C SER A 283 5.06 -15.39 -1.31
N PHE A 284 4.59 -14.21 -0.95
CA PHE A 284 5.40 -13.18 -0.32
C PHE A 284 4.62 -12.51 0.80
N LYS A 285 5.27 -12.21 1.91
CA LYS A 285 4.66 -11.42 2.99
C LYS A 285 4.32 -10.01 2.51
N LYS A 286 3.23 -9.45 3.04
CA LYS A 286 2.79 -8.06 2.81
C LYS A 286 3.65 -7.03 3.53
N ASP A 287 4.86 -7.36 3.96
CA ASP A 287 5.83 -6.39 4.46
C ASP A 287 6.90 -6.06 3.40
N GLN A 288 6.85 -6.72 2.24
CA GLN A 288 7.78 -6.57 1.13
C GLN A 288 7.20 -5.69 0.02
N ILE A 289 8.06 -4.91 -0.66
CA ILE A 289 7.70 -4.20 -1.89
C ILE A 289 7.64 -5.18 -3.07
N ILE A 290 6.48 -5.20 -3.75
CA ILE A 290 6.26 -5.92 -5.01
C ILE A 290 5.52 -5.01 -5.99
N GLU A 291 6.25 -4.43 -6.93
CA GLU A 291 5.73 -3.37 -7.81
C GLU A 291 6.34 -3.41 -9.21
N CYS A 292 5.57 -2.97 -10.20
CA CYS A 292 6.10 -2.70 -11.52
C CYS A 292 6.83 -1.35 -11.51
N MET A 293 8.01 -1.30 -12.14
CA MET A 293 8.81 -0.07 -12.20
C MET A 293 8.08 1.11 -12.87
N ASN A 294 7.12 0.84 -13.76
CA ASN A 294 6.31 1.85 -14.44
C ASN A 294 4.93 2.13 -13.79
N ASP A 295 4.60 1.51 -12.66
CA ASP A 295 3.33 1.73 -11.94
C ASP A 295 3.55 1.55 -10.44
N ARG A 296 4.37 2.43 -9.88
CA ARG A 296 4.76 2.38 -8.48
C ARG A 296 3.74 3.05 -7.58
N HIS A 297 3.51 2.43 -6.43
CA HIS A 297 2.53 2.87 -5.44
C HIS A 297 3.17 3.13 -4.07
N GLY A 298 4.17 2.35 -3.66
CA GLY A 298 4.90 2.54 -2.41
C GLY A 298 5.94 3.64 -2.54
N GLY A 299 6.13 4.38 -1.46
CA GLY A 299 7.26 5.30 -1.36
C GLY A 299 8.52 4.63 -0.83
N LEU A 300 9.67 5.16 -1.24
CA LEU A 300 10.97 4.64 -0.81
C LEU A 300 11.48 5.49 0.35
N ASN A 301 11.84 4.83 1.45
CA ASN A 301 12.74 5.40 2.42
C ASN A 301 14.19 5.17 1.96
N LYS A 302 15.16 5.75 2.68
CA LYS A 302 16.59 5.67 2.33
C LYS A 302 17.09 4.24 2.12
N GLU A 303 16.67 3.32 2.97
CA GLU A 303 17.12 1.92 2.93
C GLU A 303 16.51 1.19 1.74
N ASN A 304 15.19 1.30 1.54
CA ASN A 304 14.51 0.71 0.39
C ASN A 304 15.04 1.27 -0.94
N ALA A 305 15.41 2.55 -0.97
CA ALA A 305 16.04 3.18 -2.13
C ALA A 305 17.42 2.58 -2.43
N PHE A 306 18.22 2.31 -1.39
CA PHE A 306 19.51 1.64 -1.53
C PHE A 306 19.33 0.19 -2.02
N GLU A 307 18.39 -0.55 -1.45
CA GLU A 307 18.06 -1.92 -1.87
C GLU A 307 17.60 -1.98 -3.34
N LEU A 308 16.73 -1.05 -3.77
CA LEU A 308 16.31 -0.96 -5.16
C LEU A 308 17.48 -0.63 -6.09
N THR A 309 18.36 0.29 -5.68
CA THR A 309 19.57 0.64 -6.45
C THR A 309 20.47 -0.59 -6.65
N GLU A 310 20.70 -1.35 -5.58
CA GLU A 310 21.42 -2.62 -5.63
C GLU A 310 20.72 -3.66 -6.51
N ALA A 311 19.40 -3.74 -6.46
CA ALA A 311 18.62 -4.66 -7.28
C ALA A 311 18.73 -4.34 -8.79
N ILE A 312 18.67 -3.05 -9.17
CA ILE A 312 18.91 -2.60 -10.55
C ILE A 312 20.30 -3.04 -10.99
N ARG A 313 21.33 -2.72 -10.20
CA ARG A 313 22.73 -3.05 -10.50
C ARG A 313 22.96 -4.55 -10.67
N ARG A 314 22.46 -5.36 -9.74
CA ARG A 314 22.59 -6.82 -9.78
C ARG A 314 21.87 -7.42 -10.98
N THR A 315 20.68 -6.91 -11.31
CA THR A 315 19.92 -7.35 -12.48
C THR A 315 20.66 -7.02 -13.77
N ARG A 316 21.16 -5.79 -13.91
CA ARG A 316 21.93 -5.35 -15.07
C ARG A 316 23.23 -6.15 -15.26
N THR A 317 23.89 -6.54 -14.17
CA THR A 317 25.08 -7.39 -14.22
C THR A 317 24.78 -8.78 -14.81
N LEU A 318 23.61 -9.35 -14.49
CA LEU A 318 23.20 -10.65 -15.01
C LEU A 318 22.61 -10.56 -16.42
N LEU A 319 21.85 -9.50 -16.70
CA LEU A 319 21.17 -9.25 -17.97
C LEU A 319 21.48 -7.85 -18.51
N PRO A 320 22.61 -7.67 -19.19
CA PRO A 320 23.04 -6.35 -19.69
C PRO A 320 22.04 -5.70 -20.65
N GLU A 321 21.33 -6.50 -21.45
CA GLU A 321 20.48 -6.04 -22.56
C GLU A 321 18.97 -6.05 -22.24
N CYS A 322 18.58 -6.26 -20.98
CA CYS A 322 17.17 -6.34 -20.59
C CYS A 322 16.51 -4.97 -20.40
N ASP A 323 15.19 -4.91 -20.56
CA ASP A 323 14.40 -3.71 -20.29
C ASP A 323 13.93 -3.72 -18.84
N LEU A 324 14.35 -2.71 -18.07
CA LEU A 324 13.99 -2.56 -16.66
C LEU A 324 12.84 -1.58 -16.42
N THR A 325 12.36 -0.87 -17.46
CA THR A 325 11.34 0.18 -17.29
C THR A 325 9.98 -0.36 -16.85
N SER A 326 9.60 -1.57 -17.31
CA SER A 326 8.36 -2.25 -16.91
C SER A 326 8.60 -3.46 -16.01
N ALA A 327 9.84 -3.68 -15.56
CA ALA A 327 10.20 -4.87 -14.78
C ALA A 327 9.43 -4.93 -13.45
N LEU A 328 9.23 -6.16 -12.95
CA LEU A 328 8.67 -6.40 -11.63
C LEU A 328 9.78 -6.38 -10.59
N TYR A 329 9.78 -5.39 -9.71
CA TYR A 329 10.66 -5.37 -8.55
C TYR A 329 10.05 -6.22 -7.42
N ILE A 330 10.84 -7.14 -6.88
CA ILE A 330 10.49 -7.93 -5.69
C ILE A 330 11.59 -7.76 -4.66
N GLN A 331 11.32 -6.97 -3.61
CA GLN A 331 12.30 -6.59 -2.59
C GLN A 331 13.04 -7.79 -2.00
N LYS A 332 12.30 -8.82 -1.59
CA LYS A 332 12.85 -10.05 -1.00
C LYS A 332 13.89 -10.75 -1.88
N LEU A 333 13.79 -10.61 -3.20
CA LEU A 333 14.73 -11.24 -4.14
C LEU A 333 15.97 -10.37 -4.35
N GLY A 334 15.85 -9.05 -4.21
CA GLY A 334 16.92 -8.13 -4.53
C GLY A 334 17.26 -8.10 -6.02
N TYR A 335 16.28 -8.38 -6.88
CA TYR A 335 16.37 -8.33 -8.34
C TYR A 335 15.09 -7.74 -8.94
N LEU A 336 15.22 -7.21 -10.16
CA LEU A 336 14.11 -6.85 -11.02
C LEU A 336 13.89 -7.99 -12.01
N LEU A 337 12.63 -8.39 -12.20
CA LEU A 337 12.25 -9.43 -13.15
C LEU A 337 11.79 -8.76 -14.45
N PRO A 338 12.61 -8.73 -15.52
CA PRO A 338 12.27 -8.02 -16.75
C PRO A 338 11.20 -8.76 -17.54
N GLU A 339 10.31 -8.01 -18.20
CA GLU A 339 9.38 -8.57 -19.19
C GLU A 339 10.11 -8.85 -20.53
N LYS A 340 11.15 -8.06 -20.85
CA LYS A 340 11.97 -8.22 -22.06
C LYS A 340 13.44 -8.45 -21.70
N PHE A 341 13.98 -9.59 -22.12
CA PHE A 341 15.34 -10.02 -21.78
C PHE A 341 16.41 -9.53 -22.77
N THR A 342 16.01 -9.01 -23.93
CA THR A 342 16.92 -8.60 -25.02
C THR A 342 16.44 -7.31 -25.70
N ASN A 343 17.36 -6.60 -26.36
CA ASN A 343 17.09 -5.42 -27.19
C ASN A 343 16.47 -4.25 -26.43
N ALA A 344 16.90 -3.99 -25.21
CA ALA A 344 16.55 -2.74 -24.57
C ALA A 344 17.33 -1.61 -25.27
N ASP A 345 16.64 -0.79 -26.07
CA ASP A 345 17.20 0.45 -26.58
C ASP A 345 17.72 1.27 -25.40
N ASN A 346 19.05 1.36 -25.24
CA ASN A 346 19.79 2.17 -24.25
C ASN A 346 18.94 2.60 -23.03
N THR A 347 18.51 1.63 -22.21
CA THR A 347 17.77 1.98 -20.99
C THR A 347 18.74 2.71 -20.07
N ASN A 348 18.46 3.98 -19.81
CA ASN A 348 19.27 4.78 -18.90
C ASN A 348 18.87 4.42 -17.47
N ASP A 349 19.56 3.45 -16.86
CA ASP A 349 19.30 2.98 -15.49
C ASP A 349 19.31 4.12 -14.47
N ARG A 350 20.09 5.18 -14.73
CA ARG A 350 20.08 6.41 -13.93
C ARG A 350 18.77 7.16 -14.05
N GLU A 351 18.24 7.34 -15.26
CA GLU A 351 16.91 7.96 -15.43
C GLU A 351 15.82 7.09 -14.79
N LEU A 352 15.91 5.77 -14.92
CA LEU A 352 14.98 4.84 -14.26
C LEU A 352 15.02 4.99 -12.73
N LEU A 353 16.22 5.07 -12.13
CA LEU A 353 16.33 5.27 -10.69
C LEU A 353 15.83 6.65 -10.27
N VAL A 354 16.17 7.72 -10.99
CA VAL A 354 15.66 9.07 -10.70
C VAL A 354 14.14 9.08 -10.74
N ASP A 355 13.56 8.50 -11.79
CA ASP A 355 12.12 8.33 -11.93
C ASP A 355 11.54 7.59 -10.71
N CYS A 356 12.15 6.49 -10.30
CA CYS A 356 11.76 5.75 -9.10
C CYS A 356 11.85 6.57 -7.80
N LEU A 357 12.88 7.38 -7.64
CA LEU A 357 13.06 8.20 -6.44
C LEU A 357 12.08 9.38 -6.39
N SER A 358 11.46 9.74 -7.52
CA SER A 358 10.46 10.81 -7.61
C SER A 358 9.00 10.34 -7.74
N HIS A 359 8.77 9.11 -8.19
CA HIS A 359 7.44 8.59 -8.45
C HIS A 359 6.95 7.65 -7.35
N GLY A 360 5.74 7.92 -6.91
CA GLY A 360 5.13 7.31 -5.74
C GLY A 360 4.75 8.38 -4.72
N PRO A 361 3.85 8.06 -3.80
CA PRO A 361 3.27 8.99 -2.85
C PRO A 361 4.17 9.36 -1.67
N PHE A 362 5.16 8.51 -1.37
CA PHE A 362 6.23 8.79 -0.41
C PHE A 362 7.59 8.56 -1.05
N ALA A 363 7.69 8.83 -2.35
CA ALA A 363 8.97 8.97 -3.02
C ALA A 363 9.82 9.95 -2.20
N MET A 364 11.11 9.62 -2.00
CA MET A 364 12.03 10.32 -1.07
C MET A 364 11.75 11.82 -1.13
N ALA A 365 11.13 12.35 -0.06
CA ALA A 365 10.61 13.71 -0.06
C ALA A 365 11.66 14.70 -0.60
N PRO A 366 11.28 15.84 -1.21
CA PRO A 366 12.19 16.80 -1.85
C PRO A 366 13.30 17.38 -0.94
N LEU A 367 13.39 16.94 0.31
CA LEU A 367 14.41 17.27 1.30
C LEU A 367 15.64 16.32 1.25
N MET A 368 15.66 15.32 0.35
CA MET A 368 16.70 14.27 0.30
C MET A 368 17.55 14.31 -1.00
N ASP A 369 17.68 15.48 -1.63
CA ASP A 369 18.38 15.64 -2.92
C ASP A 369 19.83 15.12 -2.90
N ASP A 370 20.54 15.31 -1.79
CA ASP A 370 21.92 14.81 -1.63
C ASP A 370 21.98 13.27 -1.66
N ILE A 371 21.01 12.59 -1.05
CA ILE A 371 20.92 11.11 -1.06
C ILE A 371 20.56 10.62 -2.45
N ASN A 372 19.64 11.29 -3.13
CA ASN A 372 19.28 10.96 -4.51
C ASN A 372 20.51 11.09 -5.42
N HIS A 373 21.33 12.13 -5.23
CA HIS A 373 22.58 12.30 -5.98
C HIS A 373 23.60 11.18 -5.72
N ASP A 374 23.81 10.82 -4.45
CA ASP A 374 24.72 9.74 -4.05
C ASP A 374 24.29 8.39 -4.62
N LEU A 375 23.01 8.02 -4.50
CA LEU A 375 22.46 6.77 -5.03
C LEU A 375 22.60 6.68 -6.56
N VAL A 376 22.31 7.78 -7.24
CA VAL A 376 22.49 7.87 -8.69
C VAL A 376 23.96 7.72 -9.09
N THR A 377 24.89 8.24 -8.28
CA THR A 377 26.34 8.13 -8.51
C THR A 377 26.83 6.69 -8.36
N ILE A 378 26.25 5.92 -7.42
CA ILE A 378 26.55 4.49 -7.23
C ILE A 378 26.28 3.68 -8.51
N LEU A 379 25.22 4.01 -9.27
CA LEU A 379 24.95 3.36 -10.56
C LEU A 379 25.98 3.67 -11.66
N VAL A 380 26.72 4.79 -11.56
CA VAL A 380 27.64 5.28 -12.60
C VAL A 380 29.09 4.81 -12.35
N HIS A 381 29.42 4.43 -11.12
CA HIS A 381 30.78 4.11 -10.70
C HIS A 381 30.95 2.64 -10.31
N GLN A 382 30.64 1.73 -11.24
CA GLN A 382 31.13 0.34 -11.35
C GLN A 382 30.53 -0.35 -12.58
#